data_AF-A0A840W887-F1
#
_entry.id   AF-A0A840W887-F1
#
_cell.length_a   1.000
_cell.length_b   1.000
_cell.length_c   1.000
_cell.angle_alpha   90.00
_cell.angle_beta   90.00
_cell.angle_gamma   90.00
#
_symmetry.space_group_name_H-M   'P 1'
#
loop_
_entity.id
_entity.type
_entity.pdbx_description
1 polymer ?
#
loop_
_entity_poly.entity_id
_entity_poly.type
_entity_poly.pdbx_seq_one_letter_code
_entity_poly.pdbx_strand_id
1 'polypeptide(L)'
;MSTSMPYARPVDVTPEHVQQLRMSGPDGLLVWQESLGQPAVWAPTAHVDAHTMMIASGRILDTIRRNHPDPDTLDDGDIAFELSILGNETTPDWPRVQALTHLLTPIRRRVWEAQGICLTQPPEYGSSADGTHYISDTYAHPDGDLHAQVWVAFAYEQPTKILLGWPQDEARGGSEITLDVCFSTPALTKAELIAQTVMTALSAGR
;
A
#
# COMPACT_ATOMS: atom_id res chain seq x y z
N MET A 1 20.67 28.20 -15.68
CA MET A 1 19.80 27.24 -16.39
C MET A 1 18.82 26.70 -15.38
N SER A 2 17.57 27.20 -15.36
CA SER A 2 16.52 26.57 -14.55
C SER A 2 16.13 25.27 -15.25
N THR A 3 16.56 24.15 -14.71
CA THR A 3 15.92 22.86 -14.97
C THR A 3 14.51 22.96 -14.40
N SER A 4 13.54 23.35 -15.24
CA SER A 4 12.12 23.23 -14.90
C SER A 4 11.89 21.75 -14.67
N MET A 5 11.81 21.32 -13.41
CA MET A 5 11.29 19.99 -13.12
C MET A 5 9.89 19.94 -13.73
N PRO A 6 9.58 18.93 -14.56
CA PRO A 6 8.21 18.76 -15.04
C PRO A 6 7.36 18.60 -13.79
N TYR A 7 6.52 19.59 -13.49
CA TYR A 7 5.52 19.43 -12.44
C TYR A 7 4.69 18.22 -12.82
N ALA A 8 4.68 17.21 -11.95
CA ALA A 8 3.78 16.08 -12.10
C ALA A 8 2.36 16.66 -12.24
N ARG A 9 1.60 16.14 -13.22
CA ARG A 9 0.20 16.55 -13.36
C ARG A 9 -0.51 16.26 -12.03
N PRO A 10 -1.36 17.17 -11.53
CA PRO A 10 -2.14 16.91 -10.34
C PRO A 10 -2.92 15.60 -10.49
N VAL A 11 -3.03 14.86 -9.39
CA VAL A 11 -3.91 13.70 -9.33
C VAL A 11 -5.36 14.20 -9.33
N ASP A 12 -6.12 13.80 -10.34
CA ASP A 12 -7.50 14.25 -10.56
C ASP A 12 -8.46 13.04 -10.51
N VAL A 13 -9.04 12.80 -9.34
CA VAL A 13 -10.02 11.73 -9.11
C VAL A 13 -11.42 12.29 -9.42
N THR A 14 -12.23 11.54 -10.17
CA THR A 14 -13.56 11.96 -10.60
C THR A 14 -14.65 11.16 -9.90
N PRO A 15 -15.92 11.61 -9.92
CA PRO A 15 -17.05 10.83 -9.40
C PRO A 15 -17.15 9.43 -10.01
N GLU A 16 -16.79 9.26 -11.29
CA GLU A 16 -16.76 7.95 -11.95
C GLU A 16 -15.75 7.01 -11.30
N HIS A 17 -14.57 7.51 -10.90
CA HIS A 17 -13.60 6.70 -10.15
C HIS A 17 -14.16 6.28 -8.79
N VAL A 18 -14.90 7.15 -8.10
CA VAL A 18 -15.55 6.80 -6.82
C VAL A 18 -16.59 5.68 -7.02
N GLN A 19 -17.41 5.77 -8.07
CA GLN A 19 -18.38 4.72 -8.40
C GLN A 19 -17.69 3.40 -8.75
N GLN A 20 -16.63 3.44 -9.56
CA GLN A 20 -15.84 2.26 -9.90
C GLN A 20 -15.20 1.62 -8.67
N LEU A 21 -14.68 2.43 -7.74
CA LEU A 21 -14.08 1.96 -6.51
C LEU A 21 -15.11 1.27 -5.63
N ARG A 22 -16.32 1.86 -5.51
CA ARG A 22 -17.45 1.27 -4.80
C ARG A 22 -17.89 -0.07 -5.41
N MET A 23 -17.96 -0.16 -6.74
CA MET A 23 -18.29 -1.40 -7.46
C MET A 23 -17.23 -2.49 -7.27
N SER A 24 -15.96 -2.11 -7.13
CA SER A 24 -14.85 -3.03 -6.86
C SER A 24 -14.86 -3.58 -5.43
N GLY A 25 -15.69 -3.03 -4.54
CA GLY A 25 -15.80 -3.43 -3.15
C GLY A 25 -14.68 -2.87 -2.26
N PRO A 26 -14.62 -3.29 -0.99
CA PRO A 26 -13.70 -2.72 0.02
C PRO A 26 -12.22 -2.87 -0.36
N ASP A 27 -11.88 -3.92 -1.09
CA ASP A 27 -10.48 -4.21 -1.46
C ASP A 27 -10.13 -3.67 -2.86
N GLY A 28 -11.05 -2.96 -3.52
CA GLY A 28 -10.74 -2.23 -4.75
C GLY A 28 -9.62 -1.20 -4.52
N LEU A 29 -8.78 -0.98 -5.51
CA LEU A 29 -7.61 -0.10 -5.38
C LEU A 29 -7.81 1.12 -6.28
N LEU A 30 -7.73 2.31 -5.70
CA LEU A 30 -7.56 3.55 -6.46
C LEU A 30 -6.07 3.80 -6.63
N VAL A 31 -5.60 3.80 -7.87
CA VAL A 31 -4.19 3.99 -8.20
C VAL A 31 -3.98 5.16 -9.15
N TRP A 32 -2.79 5.75 -9.15
CA TRP A 32 -2.31 6.67 -10.16
C TRP A 32 -1.21 6.00 -10.98
N GLN A 33 -1.37 5.99 -12.30
CA GLN A 33 -0.43 5.38 -13.22
C GLN A 33 0.50 6.45 -13.79
N GLU A 34 1.79 6.35 -13.49
CA GLU A 34 2.78 7.35 -13.91
C GLU A 34 2.84 7.50 -15.45
N SER A 35 2.76 6.39 -16.16
CA SER A 35 2.83 6.35 -17.63
C SER A 35 1.64 7.02 -18.32
N LEU A 36 0.46 7.00 -17.70
CA LEU A 36 -0.76 7.61 -18.23
C LEU A 36 -1.05 8.99 -17.61
N GLY A 37 -0.44 9.29 -16.46
CA GLY A 37 -0.66 10.52 -15.71
C GLY A 37 -2.10 10.69 -15.24
N GLN A 38 -2.82 9.59 -14.96
CA GLN A 38 -4.23 9.61 -14.58
C GLN A 38 -4.54 8.54 -13.53
N PRO A 39 -5.56 8.76 -12.68
CA PRO A 39 -6.07 7.71 -11.80
C PRO A 39 -6.77 6.59 -12.56
N ALA A 40 -6.80 5.41 -11.94
CA ALA A 40 -7.57 4.26 -12.38
C ALA A 40 -8.05 3.48 -11.16
N VAL A 41 -9.22 2.84 -11.27
CA VAL A 41 -9.66 1.86 -10.30
C VAL A 41 -9.29 0.47 -10.79
N TRP A 42 -8.60 -0.24 -9.92
CA TRP A 42 -8.15 -1.59 -10.14
C TRP A 42 -8.90 -2.55 -9.22
N ALA A 43 -9.13 -3.76 -9.72
CA ALA A 43 -9.62 -4.85 -8.89
C ALA A 43 -8.62 -5.11 -7.74
N PRO A 44 -9.08 -5.70 -6.62
CA PRO A 44 -8.19 -6.13 -5.53
C PRO A 44 -7.05 -7.02 -6.05
N THR A 45 -7.33 -7.75 -7.13
CA THR A 45 -6.45 -8.71 -7.77
C THR A 45 -5.40 -8.11 -8.70
N ALA A 46 -5.37 -6.78 -8.85
CA ALA A 46 -4.45 -6.12 -9.75
C ALA A 46 -3.05 -5.99 -9.15
N HIS A 47 -2.03 -6.16 -10.00
CA HIS A 47 -0.64 -6.07 -9.59
C HIS A 47 -0.17 -4.60 -9.54
N VAL A 48 0.16 -4.10 -8.35
CA VAL A 48 0.81 -2.79 -8.16
C VAL A 48 2.32 -2.92 -8.42
N ASP A 49 2.76 -2.38 -9.56
CA ASP A 49 4.17 -2.33 -9.94
C ASP A 49 4.88 -1.06 -9.43
N ALA A 50 6.14 -0.86 -9.84
CA ALA A 50 6.94 0.29 -9.43
C ALA A 50 6.54 1.62 -10.07
N HIS A 51 5.67 1.62 -11.09
CA HIS A 51 5.21 2.83 -11.78
C HIS A 51 3.75 3.16 -11.45
N THR A 52 3.23 2.50 -10.41
CA THR A 52 1.85 2.65 -9.95
C THR A 52 1.84 3.09 -8.50
N MET A 53 1.35 4.31 -8.27
CA MET A 53 1.13 4.83 -6.92
C MET A 53 -0.26 4.40 -6.44
N MET A 54 -0.34 3.72 -5.30
CA MET A 54 -1.62 3.47 -4.64
C MET A 54 -2.07 4.74 -3.92
N ILE A 55 -3.24 5.28 -4.26
CA ILE A 55 -3.83 6.44 -3.59
C ILE A 55 -4.65 5.97 -2.39
N ALA A 56 -5.52 4.98 -2.60
CA ALA A 56 -6.39 4.46 -1.55
C ALA A 56 -6.94 3.07 -1.87
N SER A 57 -7.49 2.39 -0.86
CA SER A 57 -8.36 1.21 -1.03
C SER A 57 -9.83 1.60 -0.90
N GLY A 58 -10.75 0.75 -1.37
CA GLY A 58 -12.20 0.97 -1.27
C GLY A 58 -12.69 1.17 0.17
N ARG A 59 -11.98 0.60 1.16
CA ARG A 59 -12.22 0.81 2.60
C ARG A 59 -12.13 2.28 3.03
N ILE A 60 -11.41 3.13 2.28
CA ILE A 60 -11.31 4.56 2.60
C ILE A 60 -12.66 5.26 2.47
N LEU A 61 -13.56 4.77 1.62
CA LEU A 61 -14.84 5.41 1.32
C LEU A 61 -15.70 5.50 2.58
N ASP A 62 -15.74 4.44 3.38
CA ASP A 62 -16.46 4.43 4.66
C ASP A 62 -15.82 5.36 5.68
N THR A 63 -14.50 5.48 5.67
CA THR A 63 -13.76 6.39 6.56
C THR A 63 -14.01 7.86 6.22
N ILE A 64 -13.94 8.23 4.94
CA ILE A 64 -14.27 9.58 4.47
C ILE A 64 -15.70 9.92 4.90
N ARG A 65 -16.66 9.01 4.64
CA ARG A 65 -18.05 9.23 5.00
C ARG A 65 -18.28 9.39 6.50
N ARG A 66 -17.67 8.55 7.34
CA ARG A 66 -17.80 8.62 8.81
C ARG A 66 -17.20 9.90 9.40
N ASN A 67 -16.14 10.42 8.79
CA ASN A 67 -15.43 11.59 9.28
C ASN A 67 -15.98 12.91 8.72
N HIS A 68 -16.86 12.86 7.72
CA HIS A 68 -17.48 14.05 7.16
C HIS A 68 -18.44 14.70 8.18
N PRO A 69 -18.44 16.04 8.33
CA PRO A 69 -19.34 16.74 9.25
C PRO A 69 -20.83 16.47 9.01
N ASP A 70 -21.19 16.23 7.74
CA ASP A 70 -22.55 15.88 7.32
C ASP A 70 -22.52 14.65 6.38
N PRO A 71 -22.53 13.41 6.91
CA PRO A 71 -22.40 12.19 6.12
C PRO A 71 -23.56 11.91 5.16
N ASP A 72 -24.70 12.57 5.36
CA ASP A 72 -25.92 12.35 4.58
C ASP A 72 -25.98 13.24 3.33
N THR A 73 -25.25 14.36 3.33
CA THR A 73 -25.12 15.25 2.16
C THR A 73 -23.93 14.94 1.27
N LEU A 74 -23.02 14.08 1.73
CA LEU A 74 -21.78 13.77 1.03
C LEU A 74 -22.05 13.04 -0.29
N ASP A 75 -21.69 13.67 -1.42
CA ASP A 75 -21.83 13.07 -2.74
C ASP A 75 -20.50 12.49 -3.30
N ASP A 76 -20.57 11.85 -4.47
CA ASP A 76 -19.38 11.26 -5.11
C ASP A 76 -18.36 12.32 -5.56
N GLY A 77 -18.79 13.57 -5.78
CA GLY A 77 -17.91 14.69 -6.10
C GLY A 77 -17.09 15.15 -4.90
N ASP A 78 -17.72 15.25 -3.73
CA ASP A 78 -17.02 15.55 -2.48
C ASP A 78 -15.99 14.47 -2.15
N ILE A 79 -16.36 13.19 -2.27
CA ILE A 79 -15.42 12.07 -2.05
C ILE A 79 -14.28 12.10 -3.07
N ALA A 80 -14.57 12.39 -4.34
CA ALA A 80 -13.56 12.48 -5.39
C ALA A 80 -12.57 13.63 -5.11
N PHE A 81 -13.05 14.75 -4.58
CA PHE A 81 -12.21 15.86 -4.16
C PHE A 81 -11.25 15.46 -3.02
N GLU A 82 -11.75 14.81 -1.98
CA GLU A 82 -10.92 14.31 -0.86
C GLU A 82 -9.85 13.30 -1.33
N LEU A 83 -10.23 12.37 -2.21
CA LEU A 83 -9.28 11.41 -2.79
C LEU A 83 -8.23 12.07 -3.68
N SER A 84 -8.59 13.16 -4.37
CA SER A 84 -7.65 13.97 -5.13
C SER A 84 -6.66 14.67 -4.21
N ILE A 85 -7.11 15.21 -3.07
CA ILE A 85 -6.22 15.79 -2.05
C ILE A 85 -5.21 14.74 -1.60
N LEU A 86 -5.67 13.55 -1.18
CA LEU A 86 -4.79 12.46 -0.73
C LEU A 86 -3.74 12.07 -1.79
N GLY A 87 -4.16 11.95 -3.06
CA GLY A 87 -3.23 11.66 -4.15
C GLY A 87 -2.19 12.78 -4.37
N ASN A 88 -2.61 14.04 -4.31
CA ASN A 88 -1.71 15.18 -4.46
C ASN A 88 -0.77 15.37 -3.26
N GLU A 89 -1.19 15.01 -2.04
CA GLU A 89 -0.33 14.99 -0.84
C GLU A 89 0.73 13.89 -0.91
N THR A 90 0.42 12.77 -1.56
CA THR A 90 1.36 11.66 -1.74
C THR A 90 2.38 11.92 -2.85
N THR A 91 2.01 12.71 -3.87
CA THR A 91 2.82 12.94 -5.08
C THR A 91 4.25 13.47 -4.81
N PRO A 92 4.49 14.42 -3.87
CA PRO A 92 5.84 14.88 -3.54
C PRO A 92 6.78 13.77 -3.05
N ASP A 93 6.24 12.76 -2.37
CA ASP A 93 7.01 11.66 -1.80
C ASP A 93 7.07 10.42 -2.71
N TRP A 94 6.25 10.40 -3.76
CA TRP A 94 6.19 9.30 -4.73
C TRP A 94 7.57 8.89 -5.27
N PRO A 95 8.51 9.78 -5.65
CA PRO A 95 9.83 9.35 -6.12
C PRO A 95 10.62 8.53 -5.09
N ARG A 96 10.44 8.81 -3.80
CA ARG A 96 11.09 8.05 -2.71
C ARG A 96 10.40 6.70 -2.52
N VAL A 97 9.06 6.68 -2.51
CA VAL A 97 8.26 5.46 -2.41
C VAL A 97 8.56 4.53 -3.59
N GLN A 98 8.63 5.06 -4.81
CA GLN A 98 8.97 4.33 -6.03
C GLN A 98 10.36 3.69 -5.95
N ALA A 99 11.38 4.44 -5.50
CA ALA A 99 12.74 3.92 -5.37
C ALA A 99 12.80 2.69 -4.44
N LEU A 100 12.02 2.68 -3.37
CA LEU A 100 11.93 1.57 -2.42
C LEU A 100 10.98 0.45 -2.88
N THR A 101 9.98 0.77 -3.70
CA THR A 101 8.96 -0.18 -4.19
C THR A 101 9.58 -1.34 -4.98
N HIS A 102 10.71 -1.13 -5.66
CA HIS A 102 11.42 -2.21 -6.36
C HIS A 102 11.86 -3.35 -5.43
N LEU A 103 12.12 -3.07 -4.14
CA LEU A 103 12.47 -4.09 -3.15
C LEU A 103 11.26 -4.98 -2.81
N LEU A 104 10.06 -4.41 -2.86
CA LEU A 104 8.81 -5.05 -2.51
C LEU A 104 8.10 -5.69 -3.69
N THR A 105 8.38 -5.28 -4.93
CA THR A 105 7.72 -5.83 -6.14
C THR A 105 7.76 -7.37 -6.18
N PRO A 106 8.90 -8.04 -5.90
CA PRO A 106 8.92 -9.50 -5.90
C PRO A 106 8.10 -10.12 -4.75
N ILE A 107 8.06 -9.46 -3.59
CA ILE A 107 7.26 -9.88 -2.43
C ILE A 107 5.77 -9.79 -2.77
N ARG A 108 5.32 -8.60 -3.18
CA ARG A 108 3.94 -8.31 -3.60
C ARG A 108 3.46 -9.30 -4.66
N ARG A 109 4.28 -9.53 -5.70
CA ARG A 109 3.97 -10.51 -6.74
C ARG A 109 3.80 -11.91 -6.17
N ARG A 110 4.73 -12.34 -5.32
CA ARG A 110 4.75 -13.71 -4.79
C ARG A 110 3.55 -14.01 -3.88
N VAL A 111 3.21 -13.10 -2.95
CA VAL A 111 2.08 -13.29 -2.02
C VAL A 111 0.74 -13.25 -2.77
N TRP A 112 0.64 -12.41 -3.79
CA TRP A 112 -0.52 -12.35 -4.69
C TRP A 112 -0.68 -13.65 -5.48
N GLU A 113 0.33 -14.07 -6.23
CA GLU A 113 0.25 -15.24 -7.12
C GLU A 113 -0.02 -16.55 -6.38
N ALA A 114 0.46 -16.70 -5.13
CA ALA A 114 0.27 -17.94 -4.38
C ALA A 114 -1.04 -18.01 -3.60
N GLN A 115 -1.52 -16.90 -3.04
CA GLN A 115 -2.63 -16.92 -2.07
C GLN A 115 -3.64 -15.79 -2.25
N GLY A 116 -3.52 -14.95 -3.28
CA GLY A 116 -4.42 -13.82 -3.47
C GLY A 116 -4.31 -12.74 -2.37
N ILE A 117 -3.19 -12.70 -1.65
CA ILE A 117 -2.94 -11.70 -0.61
C ILE A 117 -2.67 -10.36 -1.27
N CYS A 118 -3.37 -9.32 -0.80
CA CYS A 118 -3.37 -7.99 -1.41
C CYS A 118 -2.87 -6.94 -0.42
N LEU A 119 -2.44 -5.78 -0.93
CA LEU A 119 -2.20 -4.60 -0.11
C LEU A 119 -3.54 -4.00 0.35
N THR A 120 -3.62 -3.61 1.61
CA THR A 120 -4.86 -3.03 2.19
C THR A 120 -4.85 -1.51 2.24
N GLN A 121 -3.67 -0.90 2.13
CA GLN A 121 -3.46 0.54 2.22
C GLN A 121 -2.22 0.97 1.40
N PRO A 122 -2.09 2.26 1.07
CA PRO A 122 -0.90 2.79 0.41
C PRO A 122 0.38 2.44 1.18
N PRO A 123 1.50 2.17 0.47
CA PRO A 123 2.79 1.97 1.13
C PRO A 123 3.22 3.23 1.90
N GLU A 124 3.71 3.03 3.11
CA GLU A 124 4.25 4.11 3.94
C GLU A 124 5.77 4.15 3.79
N TYR A 125 6.34 5.35 3.65
CA TYR A 125 7.79 5.53 3.71
C TYR A 125 8.18 6.24 5.00
N GLY A 126 9.36 5.92 5.51
CA GLY A 126 9.89 6.60 6.68
C GLY A 126 11.39 6.44 6.82
N SER A 127 11.88 6.87 7.97
CA SER A 127 13.28 6.71 8.37
C SER A 127 13.34 6.21 9.80
N SER A 128 14.25 5.28 10.08
CA SER A 128 14.58 4.85 11.43
C SER A 128 15.44 5.90 12.15
N ALA A 129 15.65 5.71 13.46
CA ALA A 129 16.40 6.64 14.30
C ALA A 129 17.89 6.80 13.88
N ASP A 130 18.46 5.80 13.21
CA ASP A 130 19.80 5.83 12.63
C ASP A 130 19.85 6.43 11.21
N GLY A 131 18.70 6.85 10.68
CA GLY A 131 18.57 7.48 9.36
C GLY A 131 18.33 6.51 8.20
N THR A 132 18.30 5.20 8.43
CA THR A 132 17.98 4.24 7.36
C THR A 132 16.54 4.42 6.89
N HIS A 133 16.37 4.61 5.57
CA HIS A 133 15.05 4.70 4.97
C HIS A 133 14.38 3.33 4.92
N TYR A 134 13.06 3.29 5.12
CA TYR A 134 12.27 2.06 4.97
C TYR A 134 10.98 2.33 4.22
N ILE A 135 10.40 1.24 3.72
CA ILE A 135 9.04 1.18 3.19
C ILE A 135 8.26 0.13 3.96
N SER A 136 7.00 0.41 4.26
CA SER A 136 6.08 -0.48 4.95
C SER A 136 4.87 -0.78 4.08
N ASP A 137 4.62 -2.07 3.86
CA ASP A 137 3.43 -2.58 3.18
C ASP A 137 2.54 -3.31 4.18
N THR A 138 1.23 -3.07 4.13
CA THR A 138 0.25 -3.85 4.90
C THR A 138 -0.52 -4.79 3.99
N TYR A 139 -0.43 -6.07 4.30
CA TYR A 139 -1.04 -7.17 3.55
C TYR A 139 -2.20 -7.79 4.34
N ALA A 140 -3.23 -8.22 3.63
CA ALA A 140 -4.27 -9.08 4.20
C ALA A 140 -4.73 -10.14 3.19
N HIS A 141 -5.25 -11.24 3.72
CA HIS A 141 -5.95 -12.22 2.92
C HIS A 141 -7.41 -11.78 2.72
N PRO A 142 -8.02 -11.94 1.52
CA PRO A 142 -9.40 -11.52 1.28
C PRO A 142 -10.42 -12.18 2.21
N ASP A 143 -10.17 -13.43 2.61
CA ASP A 143 -11.04 -14.20 3.51
C ASP A 143 -10.69 -14.07 5.01
N GLY A 144 -9.80 -13.16 5.41
CA GLY A 144 -9.29 -13.10 6.78
C GLY A 144 -9.20 -11.68 7.35
N ASP A 145 -9.35 -11.58 8.67
CA ASP A 145 -9.25 -10.31 9.40
C ASP A 145 -7.83 -10.03 9.94
N LEU A 146 -6.90 -10.98 9.77
CA LEU A 146 -5.51 -10.79 10.18
C LEU A 146 -4.75 -10.00 9.12
N HIS A 147 -4.02 -8.98 9.57
CA HIS A 147 -3.15 -8.16 8.72
C HIS A 147 -1.69 -8.44 9.06
N ALA A 148 -0.83 -8.34 8.04
CA ALA A 148 0.63 -8.40 8.17
C ALA A 148 1.22 -7.12 7.62
N GLN A 149 1.75 -6.28 8.51
CA GLN A 149 2.53 -5.12 8.13
C GLN A 149 4.00 -5.52 8.00
N VAL A 150 4.67 -5.12 6.93
CA VAL A 150 6.01 -5.60 6.54
C VAL A 150 6.90 -4.40 6.29
N TRP A 151 7.93 -4.22 7.12
CA TRP A 151 8.90 -3.13 7.01
C TRP A 151 10.18 -3.64 6.37
N VAL A 152 10.52 -3.06 5.22
CA VAL A 152 11.76 -3.36 4.50
C VAL A 152 12.62 -2.10 4.47
N ALA A 153 13.77 -2.17 5.13
CA ALA A 153 14.79 -1.13 5.06
C ALA A 153 15.48 -1.12 3.69
N PHE A 154 15.92 0.07 3.26
CA PHE A 154 16.70 0.26 2.05
C PHE A 154 17.89 -0.70 2.03
N ALA A 155 18.10 -1.34 0.88
CA ALA A 155 19.16 -2.34 0.66
C ALA A 155 19.18 -3.50 1.69
N TYR A 156 18.12 -3.69 2.49
CA TYR A 156 18.09 -4.61 3.62
C TYR A 156 19.20 -4.31 4.65
N GLU A 157 19.51 -3.02 4.88
CA GLU A 157 20.50 -2.58 5.87
C GLU A 157 20.09 -2.89 7.31
N GLN A 158 18.78 -3.09 7.54
CA GLN A 158 18.22 -3.56 8.80
C GLN A 158 17.38 -4.82 8.58
N PRO A 159 17.18 -5.64 9.64
CA PRO A 159 16.26 -6.77 9.60
C PRO A 159 14.87 -6.36 9.13
N THR A 160 14.25 -7.21 8.30
CA THR A 160 12.85 -7.03 7.92
C THR A 160 11.97 -7.36 9.11
N LYS A 161 11.03 -6.46 9.43
CA LYS A 161 10.04 -6.69 10.48
C LYS A 161 8.71 -7.05 9.86
N ILE A 162 8.00 -7.98 10.49
CA ILE A 162 6.63 -8.35 10.13
C ILE A 162 5.80 -8.29 11.41
N LEU A 163 4.88 -7.34 11.50
CA LEU A 163 3.93 -7.22 12.61
C LEU A 163 2.59 -7.77 12.15
N LEU A 164 2.06 -8.69 12.95
CA LEU A 164 0.76 -9.30 12.75
C LEU A 164 -0.23 -8.66 13.71
N GLY A 165 -1.39 -8.25 13.22
CA GLY A 165 -2.42 -7.62 14.04
C GLY A 165 -3.80 -7.69 13.43
N TRP A 166 -4.82 -7.53 14.26
CA TRP A 166 -6.22 -7.42 13.83
C TRP A 166 -6.65 -5.95 13.85
N PRO A 167 -7.25 -5.43 12.77
CA PRO A 167 -7.66 -4.03 12.70
C PRO A 167 -8.62 -3.59 13.83
N GLN A 168 -9.39 -4.54 14.38
CA GLN A 168 -10.41 -4.27 15.40
C GLN A 168 -9.92 -4.45 16.84
N ASP A 169 -8.68 -4.91 17.06
CA ASP A 169 -8.23 -5.31 18.40
C ASP A 169 -6.76 -4.97 18.63
N GLU A 170 -6.46 -3.66 18.71
CA GLU A 170 -5.14 -3.17 19.14
C GLU A 170 -4.77 -3.68 20.54
N ALA A 171 -5.76 -4.01 21.38
CA ALA A 171 -5.56 -4.50 22.74
C ALA A 171 -5.07 -5.96 22.81
N ARG A 172 -5.29 -6.78 21.76
CA ARG A 172 -4.85 -8.18 21.73
C ARG A 172 -3.34 -8.37 21.66
N GLY A 173 -2.59 -7.30 21.38
CA GLY A 173 -1.14 -7.37 21.20
C GLY A 173 -0.78 -8.05 19.88
N GLY A 174 -0.06 -7.35 19.02
CA GLY A 174 0.45 -7.93 17.79
C GLY A 174 1.54 -8.95 18.04
N SER A 175 1.72 -9.89 17.10
CA SER A 175 2.91 -10.74 17.07
C SER A 175 3.96 -10.13 16.14
N GLU A 176 5.21 -10.01 16.59
CA GLU A 176 6.33 -9.53 15.79
C GLU A 176 7.20 -10.70 15.34
N ILE A 177 7.51 -10.74 14.05
CA ILE A 177 8.49 -11.64 13.45
C ILE A 177 9.61 -10.77 12.86
N THR A 178 10.85 -11.05 13.27
CA THR A 178 12.03 -10.38 12.73
C THR A 178 12.80 -11.35 11.84
N LEU A 179 13.00 -10.95 10.59
CA LEU A 179 13.78 -11.68 9.60
C LEU A 179 15.10 -10.94 9.38
N ASP A 180 16.15 -11.46 10.02
CA ASP A 180 17.52 -11.05 9.75
C ASP A 180 18.10 -11.95 8.66
N VAL A 181 18.22 -11.41 7.44
CA VAL A 181 18.73 -12.14 6.29
C VAL A 181 20.07 -11.55 5.88
N CYS A 182 21.11 -12.38 5.84
CA CYS A 182 22.48 -11.96 5.58
C CYS A 182 22.56 -11.03 4.35
N PHE A 183 23.32 -9.94 4.46
CA PHE A 183 23.45 -8.92 3.42
C PHE A 183 23.86 -9.52 2.06
N SER A 184 24.67 -10.58 2.06
CA SER A 184 25.15 -11.30 0.86
C SER A 184 24.10 -12.19 0.19
N THR A 185 22.94 -12.39 0.82
CA THR A 185 21.83 -13.15 0.23
C THR A 185 21.26 -12.37 -0.95
N PRO A 186 21.02 -13.01 -2.11
CA PRO A 186 20.39 -12.34 -3.25
C PRO A 186 19.05 -11.72 -2.88
N ALA A 187 18.76 -10.53 -3.41
CA ALA A 187 17.52 -9.80 -3.11
C ALA A 187 16.26 -10.63 -3.41
N LEU A 188 16.27 -11.44 -4.47
CA LEU A 188 15.14 -12.31 -4.81
C LEU A 188 14.91 -13.38 -3.74
N THR A 189 15.97 -13.99 -3.21
CA THR A 189 15.88 -14.99 -2.13
C THR A 189 15.39 -14.37 -0.83
N LYS A 190 15.81 -13.12 -0.51
CA LYS A 190 15.25 -12.36 0.62
C LYS A 190 13.74 -12.15 0.43
N ALA A 191 13.33 -11.70 -0.76
CA ALA A 191 11.93 -11.48 -1.08
C ALA A 191 11.08 -12.76 -0.99
N GLU A 192 11.59 -13.90 -1.47
CA GLU A 192 10.92 -15.20 -1.36
C GLU A 192 10.71 -15.61 0.10
N LEU A 193 11.73 -15.44 0.94
CA LEU A 193 11.65 -15.76 2.36
C LEU A 193 10.62 -14.87 3.09
N ILE A 194 10.65 -13.57 2.80
CA ILE A 194 9.68 -12.60 3.36
C ILE A 194 8.27 -12.96 2.92
N ALA A 195 8.05 -13.17 1.63
CA ALA A 195 6.74 -13.56 1.09
C ALA A 195 6.23 -14.86 1.72
N GLN A 196 7.08 -15.88 1.85
CA GLN A 196 6.70 -17.15 2.48
C GLN A 196 6.31 -16.97 3.95
N THR A 197 7.02 -16.09 4.67
CA THR A 197 6.71 -15.77 6.07
C THR A 197 5.35 -15.08 6.18
N VAL A 198 5.08 -14.08 5.33
CA VAL A 198 3.78 -13.38 5.26
C VAL A 198 2.65 -14.36 4.97
N MET A 199 2.79 -15.20 3.94
CA MET A 199 1.78 -16.20 3.57
C MET A 199 1.48 -17.18 4.71
N THR A 200 2.54 -17.66 5.38
CA THR A 200 2.41 -18.62 6.48
C THR A 200 1.70 -17.98 7.67
N ALA A 201 2.11 -16.76 8.04
CA ALA A 201 1.53 -16.01 9.14
C ALA A 201 0.03 -15.70 8.91
N LEU A 202 -0.32 -15.20 7.72
CA LEU A 202 -1.70 -14.88 7.36
C LEU A 202 -2.57 -16.14 7.20
N SER A 203 -2.00 -17.28 6.82
CA SER A 203 -2.73 -18.54 6.75
C SER A 203 -3.05 -19.13 8.13
N ALA A 204 -2.20 -18.87 9.13
CA ALA A 204 -2.41 -19.35 10.50
C ALA A 204 -3.53 -18.59 11.25
N GLY A 205 -3.90 -17.41 10.78
CA GLY A 205 -4.99 -16.59 11.34
C GLY A 205 -6.37 -16.84 10.73
N ARG A 206 -6.52 -17.85 9.86
CA ARG A 206 -7.81 -18.33 9.34
C ARG A 206 -8.39 -19.39 10.25
#